data_AF-A0A3B8ING9-F1
#
_entry.id   AF-A0A3B8ING9-F1
#
_cell.length_a   1.000
_cell.length_b   1.000
_cell.length_c   1.000
_cell.angle_alpha   90.00
_cell.angle_beta   90.00
_cell.angle_gamma   90.00
#
_symmetry.space_group_name_H-M   'P 1'
#
loop_
_entity.id
_entity.type
_entity.pdbx_description
1 polymer ?
#
loop_
_entity_poly.entity_id
_entity_poly.type
_entity_poly.pdbx_seq_one_letter_code
_entity_poly.pdbx_strand_id
1 'polypeptide(L)'
;MNRPSPKVLEVIKSERLTPNMHRITLQGPLTPDPNWRAGSYVKLILPDPETGALSFDKADKPKVRTYTARKFDLKEQTVTIDFAIHQPAGP
;
A
#
# COMPACT_ATOMS: atom_id res chain seq x y z
N MET A 1 -1.61 14.23 -17.58
CA MET A 1 -1.33 12.78 -17.36
C MET A 1 -2.48 12.17 -16.59
N ASN A 2 -3.04 11.05 -17.06
CA ASN A 2 -4.17 10.38 -16.42
C ASN A 2 -3.65 9.61 -15.19
N ARG A 3 -4.23 9.85 -14.00
CA ARG A 3 -3.89 9.10 -12.78
C ARG A 3 -4.40 7.66 -12.96
N PRO A 4 -3.56 6.63 -12.77
CA PRO A 4 -4.02 5.24 -12.85
C PRO A 4 -5.16 4.99 -11.85
N SER A 5 -6.12 4.15 -12.24
CA SER A 5 -7.21 3.74 -11.36
C SER A 5 -6.65 3.03 -10.13
N PRO A 6 -7.18 3.31 -8.92
CA PRO A 6 -6.81 2.57 -7.73
C PRO A 6 -7.04 1.06 -7.92
N LYS A 7 -6.13 0.24 -7.38
CA LYS A 7 -6.31 -1.21 -7.31
C LYS A 7 -6.60 -1.59 -5.86
N VAL A 8 -7.62 -2.41 -5.64
CA VAL A 8 -7.88 -3.03 -4.34
C VAL A 8 -7.02 -4.29 -4.27
N LEU A 9 -6.26 -4.41 -3.19
CA LEU A 9 -5.41 -5.56 -2.90
C LEU A 9 -5.77 -6.11 -1.51
N GLU A 10 -5.56 -7.39 -1.30
CA GLU A 10 -5.84 -8.07 -0.03
C GLU A 10 -4.55 -8.30 0.75
N VAL A 11 -4.62 -8.18 2.07
CA VAL A 11 -3.51 -8.53 2.95
C VAL A 11 -3.43 -10.05 3.04
N ILE A 12 -2.39 -10.65 2.45
CA ILE A 12 -2.16 -12.10 2.52
C ILE A 12 -1.13 -12.47 3.58
N LYS A 13 -0.32 -11.51 4.04
CA LYS A 13 0.68 -11.74 5.08
C LYS A 13 0.93 -10.47 5.89
N SER A 14 1.09 -10.63 7.20
CA SER A 14 1.34 -9.56 8.16
C SER A 14 2.40 -10.03 9.15
N GLU A 15 3.54 -9.34 9.22
CA GLU A 15 4.72 -9.78 9.96
C GLU A 15 5.39 -8.61 10.70
N ARG A 16 5.57 -8.75 12.02
CA ARG A 16 6.37 -7.79 12.79
C ARG A 16 7.86 -8.15 12.65
N LEU A 17 8.64 -7.34 11.93
CA LEU A 17 10.07 -7.60 11.71
C LEU A 17 10.91 -7.17 12.91
N THR A 18 10.58 -6.02 13.49
CA THR A 18 11.21 -5.45 14.69
C THR A 18 10.12 -4.72 15.50
N PRO A 19 10.41 -4.24 16.73
CA PRO A 19 9.44 -3.44 17.46
C PRO A 19 8.91 -2.23 16.68
N ASN A 20 9.72 -1.63 15.79
CA ASN A 20 9.36 -0.41 15.05
C ASN A 20 9.21 -0.64 13.53
N MET A 21 9.12 -1.88 13.06
CA MET A 21 8.99 -2.21 11.63
C MET A 21 7.99 -3.35 11.43
N HIS A 22 6.96 -3.10 10.63
CA HIS A 22 5.92 -4.08 10.30
C HIS A 22 5.84 -4.28 8.79
N ARG A 23 5.90 -5.53 8.34
CA ARG A 23 5.81 -5.90 6.93
C ARG A 23 4.41 -6.39 6.60
N ILE A 24 3.87 -5.89 5.50
CA ILE A 24 2.62 -6.37 4.91
C ILE A 24 2.91 -6.86 3.50
N THR A 25 2.36 -8.02 3.14
CA THR A 25 2.30 -8.48 1.76
C THR A 25 0.87 -8.39 1.26
N LEU A 26 0.69 -7.65 0.17
CA LEU A 26 -0.60 -7.43 -0.47
C LEU A 26 -0.66 -8.24 -1.78
N GLN A 27 -1.79 -8.85 -2.08
CA GLN A 27 -2.03 -9.61 -3.32
C GLN A 27 -3.24 -9.06 -4.08
N GLY A 28 -3.21 -9.13 -5.40
CA GLY A 28 -4.35 -8.79 -6.25
C GLY A 28 -3.93 -8.68 -7.72
N PRO A 29 -4.77 -8.16 -8.62
CA PRO A 29 -4.53 -8.18 -10.08
C PRO A 29 -3.43 -7.19 -10.50
N LEU A 30 -2.19 -7.52 -10.15
CA LEU A 30 -0.98 -6.83 -10.52
C LEU A 30 -0.57 -7.25 -11.95
N THR A 31 -1.12 -6.55 -12.96
CA THR A 31 -0.69 -6.51 -14.38
C THR A 31 0.73 -5.94 -14.62
N PRO A 32 1.63 -6.61 -15.36
CA PRO A 32 3.01 -6.15 -15.59
C PRO A 32 3.17 -4.65 -15.88
N ASP A 33 4.04 -3.98 -15.12
CA ASP A 33 4.36 -2.55 -15.24
C ASP A 33 5.88 -2.34 -15.03
N PRO A 34 6.60 -1.62 -15.92
CA PRO A 34 8.04 -1.36 -15.77
C PRO A 34 8.41 -0.58 -14.48
N ASN A 35 7.44 0.05 -13.83
CA ASN A 35 7.63 0.72 -12.55
C ASN A 35 7.60 -0.23 -11.36
N TRP A 36 7.20 -1.50 -11.53
CA TRP A 36 7.14 -2.48 -10.45
C TRP A 36 8.48 -3.13 -10.20
N ARG A 37 9.36 -2.32 -9.64
CA ARG A 37 10.68 -2.71 -9.18
C ARG A 37 10.82 -2.41 -7.69
N ALA A 38 11.69 -3.15 -7.03
CA ALA A 38 12.05 -2.87 -5.65
C ALA A 38 12.57 -1.42 -5.54
N GLY A 39 12.15 -0.71 -4.50
CA GLY A 39 12.53 0.69 -4.26
C GLY A 39 11.62 1.72 -4.95
N SER A 40 10.71 1.31 -5.83
CA SER A 40 9.67 2.21 -6.35
C SER A 40 8.71 2.65 -5.26
N TYR A 41 8.17 3.86 -5.38
CA TYR A 41 7.12 4.31 -4.48
C TYR A 41 5.74 3.82 -4.96
N VAL A 42 4.87 3.54 -4.00
CA VAL A 42 3.44 3.28 -4.20
C VAL A 42 2.63 4.25 -3.36
N LYS A 43 1.40 4.54 -3.80
CA LYS A 43 0.46 5.37 -3.06
C LYS A 43 -0.65 4.49 -2.50
N LEU A 44 -0.74 4.40 -1.17
CA LEU A 44 -1.80 3.69 -0.49
C LEU A 44 -2.93 4.67 -0.16
N ILE A 45 -4.16 4.27 -0.48
CA ILE A 45 -5.37 4.91 0.01
C ILE A 45 -5.68 4.26 1.36
N LEU A 46 -5.74 5.06 2.41
CA LEU A 46 -6.03 4.61 3.76
C LEU A 46 -7.52 4.83 4.05
N PRO A 47 -8.14 3.93 4.83
CA PRO A 47 -9.50 4.15 5.30
C PRO A 47 -9.55 5.39 6.20
N ASP A 48 -10.73 5.97 6.29
CA ASP A 48 -11.02 6.98 7.30
C ASP A 48 -10.81 6.38 8.71
N PRO A 49 -10.08 7.05 9.62
CA PRO A 49 -9.73 6.47 10.91
C PRO A 49 -10.90 6.40 11.90
N GLU A 50 -11.97 7.18 11.69
CA GLU A 50 -13.15 7.19 12.57
C GLU A 50 -14.19 6.17 12.10
N THR A 51 -14.43 6.11 10.79
CA THR A 51 -15.50 5.31 10.18
C THR A 51 -15.01 3.99 9.58
N GLY A 52 -13.70 3.85 9.33
CA GLY A 52 -13.11 2.69 8.64
C GLY A 52 -13.42 2.62 7.15
N ALA A 53 -14.15 3.59 6.59
CA ALA A 53 -14.59 3.58 5.19
C ALA A 53 -13.42 3.85 4.24
N LEU A 54 -13.33 3.08 3.15
CA LEU A 54 -12.46 3.38 2.01
C LEU A 54 -13.23 4.19 0.98
N SER A 55 -12.81 5.43 0.72
CA SER A 55 -13.27 6.20 -0.44
C SER A 55 -12.24 6.16 -1.56
N PHE A 56 -12.70 5.80 -2.75
CA PHE A 56 -11.93 5.88 -3.99
C PHE A 56 -12.33 7.10 -4.83
N ASP A 57 -13.34 7.85 -4.38
CA ASP A 57 -13.79 9.05 -5.06
C ASP A 57 -12.76 10.17 -4.85
N LYS A 58 -12.47 10.92 -5.93
CA LYS A 58 -11.63 12.11 -5.85
C LYS A 58 -12.34 13.25 -5.13
N ALA A 59 -13.68 13.29 -5.13
CA ALA A 59 -14.47 14.30 -4.45
C ALA A 59 -14.22 14.28 -2.93
N ASP A 60 -14.13 13.08 -2.35
CA ASP A 60 -13.95 12.87 -0.90
C ASP A 60 -12.49 13.04 -0.42
N LYS A 61 -11.55 13.34 -1.32
CA LYS A 61 -10.11 13.51 -1.04
C LYS A 61 -9.56 12.48 -0.05
N PRO A 62 -9.46 11.20 -0.44
CA PRO A 62 -9.01 10.14 0.46
C PRO A 62 -7.62 10.41 1.03
N LYS A 63 -7.40 9.96 2.26
CA LYS A 63 -6.06 10.00 2.88
C LYS A 63 -5.14 9.09 2.10
N VAL A 64 -4.13 9.69 1.47
CA VAL A 64 -3.09 8.96 0.71
C VAL A 64 -1.75 9.08 1.41
N ARG A 65 -0.99 7.99 1.46
CA ARG A 65 0.39 7.96 1.93
C ARG A 65 1.30 7.29 0.89
N THR A 66 2.51 7.80 0.78
CA THR A 66 3.54 7.24 -0.08
C THR A 66 4.38 6.25 0.71
N TYR A 67 4.51 5.03 0.21
CA TYR A 67 5.38 3.99 0.77
C TYR A 67 6.33 3.46 -0.28
N THR A 68 7.39 2.81 0.17
CA THR A 68 8.33 2.12 -0.72
C THR A 68 7.92 0.67 -0.88
N ALA A 69 7.79 0.21 -2.12
CA ALA A 69 7.62 -1.21 -2.41
C ALA A 69 8.95 -1.94 -2.19
N ARG A 70 8.99 -2.84 -1.21
CA ARG A 70 10.16 -3.65 -0.89
C ARG A 70 10.45 -4.68 -1.98
N LYS A 71 9.38 -5.29 -2.52
CA LYS A 71 9.40 -6.31 -3.57
C LYS A 71 8.07 -6.28 -4.32
N PHE A 72 8.13 -6.48 -5.64
CA PHE A 72 6.99 -6.90 -6.44
C PHE A 72 7.26 -8.33 -6.93
N ASP A 73 6.26 -9.20 -6.84
CA ASP A 73 6.29 -10.55 -7.39
C ASP A 73 5.16 -10.69 -8.42
N LEU A 74 5.49 -10.61 -9.70
CA LEU A 74 4.50 -10.67 -10.77
C LEU A 74 3.87 -12.05 -10.94
N LYS A 75 4.58 -13.11 -10.54
CA LYS A 75 4.08 -14.48 -10.64
C LYS A 75 3.02 -14.73 -9.58
N GLU A 76 3.32 -14.34 -8.35
CA GLU A 76 2.39 -14.46 -7.22
C GLU A 76 1.40 -13.29 -7.15
N GLN A 77 1.58 -12.28 -8.01
CA GLN A 77 0.84 -11.02 -8.05
C GLN A 77 0.81 -10.30 -6.69
N THR A 78 1.98 -10.21 -6.06
CA THR A 78 2.13 -9.58 -4.74
C THR A 78 3.00 -8.34 -4.75
N VAL A 79 2.74 -7.44 -3.79
CA VAL A 79 3.63 -6.35 -3.41
C VAL A 79 3.88 -6.40 -1.91
N THR A 80 5.14 -6.32 -1.52
CA THR A 80 5.55 -6.27 -0.12
C THR A 80 5.91 -4.83 0.25
N ILE A 81 5.42 -4.37 1.40
CA ILE A 81 5.66 -3.02 1.92
C ILE A 81 6.08 -3.12 3.39
N ASP A 82 7.12 -2.38 3.76
CA ASP A 82 7.57 -2.23 5.14
C ASP A 82 7.09 -0.89 5.71
N PHE A 83 6.41 -0.95 6.85
CA PHE A 83 5.84 0.18 7.57
C PHE A 83 6.70 0.46 8.81
N ALA A 84 7.25 1.67 8.87
CA ALA A 84 7.86 2.17 10.09
C ALA A 84 6.76 2.49 11.11
N ILE A 85 6.81 1.87 12.28
CA ILE A 85 5.89 2.13 13.39
C ILE A 85 6.49 3.24 14.23
N HIS A 86 5.76 4.36 14.37
CA HIS A 86 6.25 5.55 15.06
C HIS A 86 5.16 6.18 15.94
N GLN A 87 5.60 7.01 16.89
CA GLN A 87 4.75 7.88 17.71
C GLN A 87 5.17 9.34 17.51
N PRO A 88 4.23 10.30 17.39
CA PRO A 88 2.79 10.07 17.28
C PRO A 88 2.47 9.25 16.02
N ALA A 89 1.40 8.44 16.06
CA ALA A 89 0.94 7.71 14.89
C ALA A 89 0.64 8.68 13.72
N GLY A 90 0.67 8.15 12.49
CA GLY A 90 0.31 8.94 11.31
C GLY A 90 -1.13 9.48 11.39
N PRO A 91 -1.44 10.57 10.67
CA PRO A 91 -2.78 11.14 10.61
C PRO A 91 -3.77 10.25 9.84
#